data_AF-A0A958CK57-F1
#
_entry.id   AF-A0A958CK57-F1
#
_cell.length_a   1.000
_cell.length_b   1.000
_cell.length_c   1.000
_cell.angle_alpha   90.00
_cell.angle_beta   90.00
_cell.angle_gamma   90.00
#
_symmetry.space_group_name_H-M   'P 1'
#
loop_
_entity.id
_entity.type
_entity.pdbx_description
1 polymer ?
#
loop_
_entity_poly.entity_id
_entity_poly.type
_entity_poly.pdbx_seq_one_letter_code
_entity_poly.pdbx_strand_id
1 'polypeptide(L)'
;MKERKNVNLYSVMAAGLVGLVLGALVGGIAGRLAMRIVAVVGGIQPAFSVEGTAGIMVIAGFLGLIAGLIYGVVRPFIPVRGLWKGLVFGLILAALIALPFFLAPEGEFGLASPVVGATLFGAIGLAFALALEAGLLHHDGRVAVSKQHPVALIWLIPFAFFLALALAGMFSLADEFTRFPPAGSDWYLALGLNFQSAHQLHGLAMVAFATLYCGLASVVFWQSAGNRAGSLAALALVVLAAGWFRAEPLTAGVMTRLPLVRSLPALVRAGGLALIVLTMVVWPDGRLEPGWTKVAFVVWCLWLAAWLATPLRSVLPEWAPLVLAAAFYASGLVSLALRSRRVSSQRRQIAPLLVGFGLAGALVLALWVAALVQPGLRVRDVLLPETL
;
A
#
# COMPACT_ATOMS: atom_id res chain seq x y z
N MET A 1 12.76 35.98 -9.95
CA MET A 1 12.32 34.98 -8.97
C MET A 1 11.56 33.88 -9.72
N LYS A 2 11.99 32.61 -9.63
CA LYS A 2 11.28 31.48 -10.25
C LYS A 2 10.05 31.18 -9.39
N GLU A 3 8.85 31.37 -9.93
CA GLU A 3 7.60 31.02 -9.26
C GLU A 3 7.64 29.51 -8.93
N ARG A 4 7.66 29.15 -7.64
CA ARG A 4 7.66 27.74 -7.24
C ARG A 4 6.32 27.15 -7.67
N LYS A 5 6.35 26.25 -8.66
CA LYS A 5 5.16 25.47 -9.06
C LYS A 5 4.72 24.65 -7.84
N ASN A 6 3.64 25.08 -7.20
CA ASN A 6 3.01 24.34 -6.11
C ASN A 6 2.11 23.25 -6.70
N VAL A 7 2.19 22.05 -6.13
CA VAL A 7 1.31 20.94 -6.51
C VAL A 7 -0.02 21.11 -5.76
N ASN A 8 -1.12 21.21 -6.51
CA ASN A 8 -2.44 21.26 -5.90
C ASN A 8 -2.88 19.82 -5.56
N LEU A 9 -2.88 19.48 -4.27
CA LEU A 9 -3.36 18.18 -3.80
C LEU A 9 -4.73 17.80 -4.38
N TYR A 10 -5.69 18.73 -4.49
CA TYR A 10 -7.03 18.44 -5.04
C TYR A 10 -6.95 17.91 -6.45
N SER A 11 -6.09 18.49 -7.27
CA SER A 11 -5.87 17.99 -8.62
C SER A 11 -5.22 16.60 -8.61
N VAL A 12 -4.31 16.32 -7.67
CA VAL A 12 -3.66 15.00 -7.54
C VAL A 12 -4.66 13.93 -7.10
N MET A 13 -5.47 14.20 -6.08
CA MET A 13 -6.50 13.25 -5.63
C MET A 13 -7.61 13.08 -6.66
N ALA A 14 -8.07 14.15 -7.32
CA ALA A 14 -9.00 14.04 -8.42
C ALA A 14 -8.42 13.15 -9.53
N ALA A 15 -7.14 13.33 -9.87
CA ALA A 15 -6.46 12.47 -10.84
C ALA A 15 -6.38 11.02 -10.38
N GLY A 16 -6.12 10.78 -9.09
CA GLY A 16 -6.16 9.44 -8.50
C GLY A 16 -7.55 8.79 -8.58
N LEU A 17 -8.61 9.50 -8.20
CA LEU A 17 -9.99 8.99 -8.23
C LEU A 17 -10.51 8.76 -9.64
N VAL A 18 -10.26 9.71 -10.55
CA VAL A 18 -10.57 9.54 -11.97
C VAL A 18 -9.76 8.38 -12.54
N GLY A 19 -8.49 8.26 -12.16
CA GLY A 19 -7.62 7.15 -12.50
C GLY A 19 -8.14 5.79 -12.00
N LEU A 20 -8.66 5.71 -10.77
CA LEU A 20 -9.26 4.49 -10.22
C LEU A 20 -10.43 4.02 -11.08
N VAL A 21 -11.37 4.93 -11.37
CA VAL A 21 -12.57 4.62 -12.15
C VAL A 21 -12.20 4.26 -13.59
N LEU A 22 -11.36 5.06 -14.23
CA LEU A 22 -10.93 4.81 -15.62
C LEU A 22 -10.01 3.59 -15.74
N GLY A 23 -9.21 3.29 -14.74
CA GLY A 23 -8.40 2.08 -14.69
C GLY A 23 -9.29 0.84 -14.68
N ALA A 24 -10.32 0.85 -13.83
CA ALA A 24 -11.27 -0.26 -13.75
C ALA A 24 -12.08 -0.42 -15.05
N LEU A 25 -12.54 0.69 -15.63
CA LEU A 25 -13.34 0.67 -16.86
C LEU A 25 -12.49 0.43 -18.10
N VAL A 26 -11.56 1.34 -18.42
CA VAL A 26 -10.72 1.27 -19.62
C VAL A 26 -9.72 0.15 -19.50
N GLY A 27 -8.92 0.13 -18.43
CA GLY A 27 -7.90 -0.90 -18.22
C GLY A 27 -8.51 -2.29 -18.03
N GLY A 28 -9.59 -2.40 -17.24
CA GLY A 28 -10.23 -3.68 -16.95
C GLY A 28 -10.91 -4.29 -18.18
N ILE A 29 -11.79 -3.53 -18.83
CA ILE A 29 -12.56 -4.01 -20.00
C ILE A 29 -11.63 -4.22 -21.19
N ALA A 30 -10.77 -3.23 -21.51
CA ALA A 30 -9.87 -3.35 -22.66
C ALA A 30 -8.79 -4.41 -22.42
N GLY A 31 -8.28 -4.55 -21.19
CA GLY A 31 -7.33 -5.61 -20.84
C GLY A 31 -7.94 -6.99 -21.02
N ARG A 32 -9.19 -7.19 -20.60
CA ARG A 32 -9.92 -8.46 -20.84
C ARG A 32 -10.10 -8.72 -22.33
N LEU A 33 -10.43 -7.70 -23.12
CA LEU A 33 -10.57 -7.83 -24.57
C LEU A 33 -9.22 -8.18 -25.23
N ALA A 34 -8.14 -7.50 -24.84
CA ALA A 34 -6.79 -7.77 -25.33
C ALA A 34 -6.33 -9.20 -25.03
N MET A 35 -6.53 -9.68 -23.79
CA MET A 35 -6.23 -11.07 -23.44
C MET A 35 -7.02 -12.08 -24.27
N ARG A 36 -8.28 -11.78 -24.60
CA ARG A 36 -9.08 -12.64 -25.48
C ARG A 36 -8.57 -12.67 -26.91
N ILE A 37 -8.16 -11.51 -27.44
CA ILE A 37 -7.54 -11.42 -28.76
C ILE A 37 -6.25 -12.25 -28.77
N VAL A 38 -5.41 -12.11 -27.75
CA VAL A 38 -4.18 -12.89 -27.58
C VAL A 38 -4.47 -14.40 -27.52
N ALA A 39 -5.47 -14.83 -26.73
CA ALA A 39 -5.86 -16.23 -26.64
C ALA A 39 -6.33 -16.81 -27.98
N VAL A 40 -7.16 -16.06 -28.72
CA VAL A 40 -7.64 -16.48 -30.06
C VAL A 40 -6.48 -16.57 -31.05
N VAL A 41 -5.56 -15.60 -31.03
CA VAL A 41 -4.34 -15.62 -31.85
C VAL A 41 -3.44 -16.82 -31.50
N GLY A 42 -3.39 -17.20 -30.22
CA GLY A 42 -2.67 -18.38 -29.75
C GLY A 42 -3.41 -19.72 -29.91
N GLY A 43 -4.60 -19.73 -30.53
CA GLY A 43 -5.39 -20.94 -30.73
C GLY A 43 -6.04 -21.52 -29.46
N ILE A 44 -6.13 -20.73 -28.39
CA ILE A 44 -6.74 -21.13 -27.11
C ILE A 44 -8.18 -20.62 -27.06
N GLN A 45 -9.13 -21.49 -26.67
CA GLN A 45 -10.52 -21.08 -26.49
C GLN A 45 -10.66 -20.12 -25.28
N PRO A 46 -11.20 -18.91 -25.47
CA PRO A 46 -11.31 -17.94 -24.38
C PRO A 46 -12.42 -18.33 -23.40
N ALA A 47 -12.06 -18.56 -22.13
CA ALA A 47 -13.04 -18.77 -21.06
C ALA A 47 -13.57 -17.42 -20.51
N PHE A 48 -14.89 -17.33 -20.31
CA PHE A 48 -15.49 -16.22 -19.56
C PHE A 48 -15.72 -16.65 -18.11
N SER A 49 -15.13 -15.89 -17.20
CA SER A 49 -15.48 -15.95 -15.78
C SER A 49 -15.80 -14.55 -15.29
N VAL A 50 -16.91 -14.43 -14.56
CA VAL A 50 -17.30 -13.18 -13.89
C VAL A 50 -16.24 -12.81 -12.87
N GLU A 51 -15.73 -13.80 -12.13
CA GLU A 51 -14.64 -13.64 -11.16
C GLU A 51 -13.37 -13.10 -11.80
N GLY A 52 -12.93 -13.66 -12.94
CA GLY A 52 -11.75 -13.18 -13.64
C GLY A 52 -11.90 -11.76 -14.16
N THR A 53 -13.09 -11.42 -14.68
CA THR A 53 -13.39 -10.06 -15.13
C THR A 53 -13.37 -9.07 -13.96
N ALA A 54 -14.04 -9.41 -12.86
CA ALA A 54 -14.06 -8.58 -11.66
C ALA A 54 -12.66 -8.38 -11.07
N GLY A 55 -11.86 -9.46 -10.99
CA GLY A 55 -10.48 -9.40 -10.53
C GLY A 55 -9.62 -8.45 -11.37
N ILE A 56 -9.69 -8.56 -12.71
CA ILE A 56 -8.96 -7.67 -13.60
C ILE A 56 -9.43 -6.21 -13.45
N MET A 57 -10.75 -5.96 -13.32
CA MET A 57 -11.25 -4.60 -13.10
C MET A 57 -10.74 -3.99 -11.79
N VAL A 58 -10.68 -4.77 -10.71
CA VAL A 58 -10.13 -4.32 -9.44
C VAL A 58 -8.64 -3.99 -9.58
N ILE A 59 -7.86 -4.92 -10.15
CA ILE A 59 -6.42 -4.74 -10.38
C ILE A 59 -6.16 -3.50 -11.26
N ALA A 60 -6.85 -3.40 -12.40
CA ALA A 60 -6.70 -2.29 -13.32
C ALA A 60 -7.17 -0.97 -12.70
N GLY A 61 -8.18 -0.99 -11.84
CA GLY A 61 -8.58 0.15 -11.03
C GLY A 61 -7.46 0.62 -10.12
N PHE A 62 -6.84 -0.28 -9.36
CA PHE A 62 -5.71 0.08 -8.49
C PHE A 62 -4.51 0.61 -9.28
N LEU A 63 -4.16 -0.02 -10.40
CA LEU A 63 -3.10 0.49 -11.28
C LEU A 63 -3.45 1.87 -11.84
N GLY A 64 -4.71 2.08 -12.21
CA GLY A 64 -5.23 3.37 -12.67
C GLY A 64 -5.19 4.44 -11.57
N LEU A 65 -5.47 4.08 -10.31
CA LEU A 65 -5.30 4.98 -9.16
C LEU A 65 -3.85 5.44 -9.02
N ILE A 66 -2.90 4.50 -9.07
CA ILE A 66 -1.46 4.80 -8.97
C ILE A 66 -1.05 5.70 -10.13
N ALA A 67 -1.37 5.31 -11.37
CA ALA A 67 -1.03 6.07 -12.57
C ALA A 67 -1.68 7.47 -12.54
N GLY A 68 -2.92 7.57 -12.06
CA GLY A 68 -3.64 8.82 -11.86
C GLY A 68 -2.97 9.75 -10.87
N LEU A 69 -2.53 9.24 -9.71
CA LEU A 69 -1.78 10.01 -8.73
C LEU A 69 -0.45 10.52 -9.30
N ILE A 70 0.32 9.66 -9.97
CA ILE A 70 1.57 10.03 -10.63
C ILE A 70 1.32 11.12 -11.68
N TYR A 71 0.29 10.93 -12.50
CA TYR A 71 -0.09 11.90 -13.51
C TYR A 71 -0.44 13.25 -12.89
N GLY A 72 -1.25 13.28 -11.82
CA GLY A 72 -1.60 14.52 -11.12
C GLY A 72 -0.38 15.30 -10.63
N VAL A 73 0.67 14.62 -10.16
CA VAL A 73 1.92 15.23 -9.73
C VAL A 73 2.76 15.74 -10.90
N VAL A 74 2.85 14.98 -11.99
CA VAL A 74 3.69 15.31 -13.16
C VAL A 74 3.01 16.29 -14.13
N ARG A 75 1.68 16.31 -14.19
CA ARG A 75 0.84 17.12 -15.10
C ARG A 75 1.20 18.62 -15.15
N PRO A 76 1.59 19.30 -14.04
CA PRO A 76 2.03 20.70 -14.08
C PRO A 76 3.41 20.91 -14.73
N PHE A 77 4.21 19.86 -14.85
CA PHE A 77 5.57 19.89 -15.40
C PHE A 77 5.62 19.55 -16.90
N ILE A 78 4.58 18.93 -17.44
CA ILE A 78 4.49 18.59 -18.86
C ILE A 78 4.28 19.88 -19.70
N PRO A 79 5.18 20.23 -20.63
CA PRO A 79 5.15 21.49 -21.39
C PRO A 79 4.19 21.46 -22.59
N VAL A 80 3.09 20.70 -22.53
CA VAL A 80 2.05 20.69 -23.57
C VAL A 80 0.69 21.05 -22.95
N ARG A 81 -0.32 21.35 -23.79
CA ARG A 81 -1.64 21.82 -23.34
C ARG A 81 -2.77 20.84 -23.73
N GLY A 82 -3.82 20.82 -22.93
CA GLY A 82 -5.02 20.01 -23.17
C GLY A 82 -4.74 18.51 -23.21
N LEU A 83 -5.49 17.78 -24.06
CA LEU A 83 -5.42 16.32 -24.20
C LEU A 83 -4.02 15.80 -24.56
N TRP A 84 -3.17 16.64 -25.17
CA TRP A 84 -1.78 16.26 -25.48
C TRP A 84 -0.96 15.90 -24.24
N LYS A 85 -1.29 16.45 -23.06
CA LYS A 85 -0.65 16.03 -21.80
C LYS A 85 -0.91 14.56 -21.49
N GLY A 86 -2.16 14.14 -21.65
CA GLY A 86 -2.57 12.75 -21.51
C GLY A 86 -1.87 11.86 -22.52
N LEU A 87 -1.77 12.30 -23.78
CA LEU A 87 -1.06 11.52 -24.82
C LEU A 87 0.42 11.31 -24.47
N VAL A 88 1.13 12.37 -24.08
CA VAL A 88 2.55 12.28 -23.70
C VAL A 88 2.73 11.34 -22.51
N PHE A 89 1.86 11.44 -21.49
CA PHE A 89 1.91 10.54 -20.35
C PHE A 89 1.60 9.09 -20.73
N GLY A 90 0.62 8.86 -21.60
CA GLY A 90 0.28 7.52 -22.10
C GLY A 90 1.40 6.89 -22.91
N LEU A 91 2.12 7.68 -23.72
CA LEU A 91 3.31 7.21 -24.44
C LEU A 91 4.43 6.80 -23.47
N ILE A 92 4.66 7.59 -22.42
CA ILE A 92 5.61 7.25 -21.36
C ILE A 92 5.20 5.96 -20.65
N LEU A 93 3.92 5.81 -20.30
CA LEU A 93 3.39 4.61 -19.65
C LEU A 93 3.55 3.37 -20.55
N ALA A 94 3.23 3.49 -21.85
CA ALA A 94 3.41 2.42 -22.81
C ALA A 94 4.89 2.04 -22.97
N ALA A 95 5.80 3.02 -23.05
CA ALA A 95 7.22 2.77 -23.21
C ALA A 95 7.89 2.19 -21.96
N LEU A 96 7.48 2.62 -20.76
CA LEU A 96 8.11 2.20 -19.50
C LEU A 96 7.49 0.94 -18.89
N ILE A 97 6.21 0.68 -19.15
CA ILE A 97 5.48 -0.43 -18.51
C ILE A 97 5.11 -1.49 -19.55
N ALA A 98 4.35 -1.14 -20.59
CA ALA A 98 3.89 -2.13 -21.56
C ALA A 98 5.06 -2.75 -22.33
N LEU A 99 5.98 -1.92 -22.83
CA LEU A 99 7.07 -2.41 -23.66
C LEU A 99 7.98 -3.42 -22.93
N PRO A 100 8.54 -3.14 -21.73
CA PRO A 100 9.43 -4.08 -21.07
C PRO A 100 8.70 -5.35 -20.61
N PHE A 101 7.43 -5.22 -20.22
CA PHE A 101 6.63 -6.34 -19.74
C PHE A 101 6.29 -7.33 -20.87
N PHE A 102 5.92 -6.85 -22.06
CA PHE A 102 5.57 -7.73 -23.19
C PHE A 102 6.76 -8.13 -24.06
N LEU A 103 7.91 -7.48 -23.94
CA LEU A 103 9.14 -7.92 -24.60
C LEU A 103 9.83 -9.07 -23.87
N ALA A 104 9.48 -9.35 -22.61
CA ALA A 104 9.96 -10.52 -21.88
C ALA A 104 9.11 -11.76 -22.26
N PRO A 105 9.68 -12.79 -22.92
CA PRO A 105 8.91 -13.92 -23.45
C PRO A 105 8.53 -14.97 -22.38
N GLU A 106 8.23 -14.57 -21.16
CA GLU A 106 7.99 -15.49 -20.04
C GLU A 106 6.50 -15.77 -19.82
N GLY A 107 6.15 -17.05 -19.59
CA GLY A 107 4.81 -17.49 -19.20
C GLY A 107 3.74 -17.34 -20.29
N GLU A 108 2.52 -17.00 -19.89
CA GLU A 108 1.36 -16.83 -20.78
C GLU A 108 1.54 -15.71 -21.82
N PHE A 109 2.52 -14.81 -21.62
CA PHE A 109 2.84 -13.75 -22.57
C PHE A 109 3.58 -14.25 -23.81
N GLY A 110 4.16 -15.46 -23.75
CA GLY A 110 4.77 -16.13 -24.91
C GLY A 110 3.75 -16.69 -25.92
N LEU A 111 2.45 -16.66 -25.60
CA LEU A 111 1.39 -17.19 -26.47
C LEU A 111 1.16 -16.36 -27.74
N ALA A 112 1.56 -15.08 -27.74
CA ALA A 112 1.50 -14.21 -28.91
C ALA A 112 2.86 -13.57 -29.16
N SER A 113 3.05 -13.06 -30.38
CA SER A 113 4.23 -12.24 -30.70
C SER A 113 4.34 -11.07 -29.71
N PRO A 114 5.53 -10.82 -29.12
CA PRO A 114 5.78 -9.68 -28.23
C PRO A 114 5.26 -8.34 -28.77
N VAL A 115 5.32 -8.16 -30.09
CA VAL A 115 4.83 -6.96 -30.79
C VAL A 115 3.30 -6.83 -30.67
N VAL A 116 2.56 -7.93 -30.76
CA VAL A 116 1.09 -7.94 -30.63
C VAL A 116 0.69 -7.59 -29.20
N GLY A 117 1.35 -8.18 -28.20
CA GLY A 117 1.14 -7.83 -26.79
C GLY A 117 1.44 -6.36 -26.52
N ALA A 118 2.63 -5.89 -26.90
CA ALA A 118 3.06 -4.51 -26.68
C ALA A 118 2.14 -3.48 -27.37
N THR A 119 1.67 -3.76 -28.58
CA THR A 119 0.76 -2.86 -29.31
C THR A 119 -0.63 -2.82 -28.69
N LEU A 120 -1.23 -3.96 -28.37
CA LEU A 120 -2.56 -4.02 -27.74
C LEU A 120 -2.56 -3.32 -26.38
N PHE A 121 -1.62 -3.68 -25.50
CA PHE A 121 -1.58 -3.11 -24.14
C PHE A 121 -1.01 -1.69 -24.10
N GLY A 122 -0.11 -1.32 -25.03
CA GLY A 122 0.31 0.06 -25.22
C GLY A 122 -0.84 0.98 -25.62
N ALA A 123 -1.73 0.52 -26.52
CA ALA A 123 -2.93 1.26 -26.90
C ALA A 123 -3.89 1.47 -25.72
N ILE A 124 -4.01 0.49 -24.81
CA ILE A 124 -4.80 0.64 -23.58
C ILE A 124 -4.22 1.74 -22.69
N GLY A 125 -2.90 1.77 -22.51
CA GLY A 125 -2.21 2.81 -21.73
C GLY A 125 -2.45 4.22 -22.30
N LEU A 126 -2.41 4.36 -23.63
CA LEU A 126 -2.72 5.61 -24.33
C LEU A 126 -4.18 6.03 -24.14
N ALA A 127 -5.13 5.11 -24.34
CA ALA A 127 -6.55 5.38 -24.17
C ALA A 127 -6.88 5.79 -22.72
N PHE A 128 -6.31 5.10 -21.74
CA PHE A 128 -6.42 5.45 -20.33
C PHE A 128 -5.93 6.87 -20.04
N ALA A 129 -4.71 7.22 -20.50
CA ALA A 129 -4.12 8.53 -20.20
C ALA A 129 -4.86 9.70 -20.89
N LEU A 130 -5.38 9.49 -22.10
CA LEU A 130 -6.24 10.45 -22.78
C LEU A 130 -7.56 10.65 -22.03
N ALA A 131 -8.22 9.56 -21.63
CA ALA A 131 -9.45 9.62 -20.85
C ALA A 131 -9.23 10.30 -19.49
N LEU A 132 -8.09 10.05 -18.85
CA LEU A 132 -7.70 10.67 -17.59
C LEU A 132 -7.56 12.20 -17.72
N GLU A 133 -6.86 12.70 -18.74
CA GLU A 133 -6.77 14.15 -18.97
C GLU A 133 -8.13 14.75 -19.34
N ALA A 134 -8.94 14.07 -20.15
CA ALA A 134 -10.29 14.52 -20.47
C ALA A 134 -11.16 14.66 -19.20
N GLY A 135 -11.13 13.66 -18.31
CA GLY A 135 -11.83 13.68 -17.04
C GLY A 135 -11.36 14.81 -16.12
N LEU A 136 -10.05 15.08 -16.10
CA LEU A 136 -9.48 16.18 -15.32
C LEU A 136 -9.82 17.56 -15.89
N LEU A 137 -9.79 17.74 -17.21
CA LEU A 137 -10.23 18.98 -17.84
C LEU A 137 -11.71 19.27 -17.56
N HIS A 138 -12.55 18.23 -17.55
CA HIS A 138 -13.95 18.35 -17.18
C HIS A 138 -14.13 18.73 -15.70
N HIS A 139 -13.35 18.13 -14.81
CA HIS A 139 -13.37 18.44 -13.37
C HIS A 139 -12.87 19.86 -13.07
N ASP A 140 -11.74 20.26 -13.67
CA ASP A 140 -11.13 21.59 -13.49
C ASP A 140 -12.08 22.72 -13.95
N GLY A 141 -12.91 22.47 -14.97
CA GLY A 141 -13.94 23.42 -15.42
C GLY A 141 -15.10 23.62 -14.42
N ARG A 142 -15.32 22.66 -13.51
CA ARG A 142 -16.42 22.72 -12.52
C ARG A 142 -15.98 23.21 -11.15
N VAL A 143 -14.73 22.96 -10.76
CA VAL A 143 -14.20 23.32 -9.44
C VAL A 143 -13.44 24.65 -9.52
N ALA A 144 -14.19 25.72 -9.77
CA ALA A 144 -13.66 27.07 -9.61
C ALA A 144 -13.48 27.35 -8.10
N VAL A 145 -12.24 27.61 -7.67
CA VAL A 145 -11.89 28.20 -6.36
C VAL A 145 -12.06 27.26 -5.15
N SER A 146 -11.39 26.10 -5.11
CA SER A 146 -11.04 25.50 -3.81
C SER A 146 -9.72 26.07 -3.31
N LYS A 147 -9.65 26.42 -2.00
CA LYS A 147 -8.44 26.95 -1.37
C LYS A 147 -7.28 25.98 -1.61
N GLN A 148 -6.24 26.46 -2.27
CA GLN A 148 -5.02 25.68 -2.48
C GLN A 148 -4.41 25.37 -1.12
N HIS A 149 -4.29 24.09 -0.79
CA HIS A 149 -3.46 23.63 0.33
C HIS A 149 -2.09 23.25 -0.24
N PRO A 150 -1.09 24.15 -0.21
CA PRO A 150 0.23 23.80 -0.69
C PRO A 150 0.81 22.73 0.24
N VAL A 151 1.00 21.51 -0.28
CA VAL A 151 1.84 20.51 0.39
C VAL A 151 3.27 20.73 -0.02
N ALA A 152 4.14 20.79 0.99
CA ALA A 152 5.57 20.76 0.73
C ALA A 152 5.93 19.42 0.06
N LEU A 153 6.58 19.50 -1.11
CA LEU A 153 7.01 18.34 -1.91
C LEU A 153 7.74 17.28 -1.07
N ILE A 154 8.43 17.71 -0.01
CA ILE A 154 9.15 16.87 0.96
C ILE A 154 8.27 15.82 1.65
N TRP A 155 6.96 16.04 1.77
CA TRP A 155 6.02 15.07 2.35
C TRP A 155 5.34 14.21 1.29
N LEU A 156 5.11 14.78 0.11
CA LEU A 156 4.42 14.10 -0.98
C LEU A 156 5.27 12.97 -1.57
N ILE A 157 6.56 13.22 -1.80
CA ILE A 157 7.49 12.24 -2.37
C ILE A 157 7.56 10.97 -1.51
N PRO A 158 7.89 11.02 -0.20
CA PRO A 158 7.97 9.80 0.60
C PRO A 158 6.61 9.13 0.74
N PHE A 159 5.52 9.89 0.89
CA PHE A 159 4.18 9.31 0.96
C PHE A 159 3.83 8.52 -0.30
N ALA A 160 4.05 9.10 -1.48
CA ALA A 160 3.79 8.44 -2.76
C ALA A 160 4.68 7.21 -2.97
N PHE A 161 5.97 7.29 -2.58
CA PHE A 161 6.89 6.17 -2.65
C PHE A 161 6.42 4.98 -1.80
N PHE A 162 6.09 5.22 -0.53
CA PHE A 162 5.63 4.15 0.35
C PHE A 162 4.22 3.65 0.01
N LEU A 163 3.34 4.52 -0.51
CA LEU A 163 2.05 4.10 -1.08
C LEU A 163 2.25 3.15 -2.25
N ALA A 164 3.19 3.46 -3.16
CA ALA A 164 3.52 2.59 -4.28
C ALA A 164 4.11 1.25 -3.80
N LEU A 165 5.00 1.27 -2.80
CA LEU A 165 5.52 0.04 -2.19
C LEU A 165 4.41 -0.78 -1.51
N ALA A 166 3.50 -0.15 -0.78
CA ALA A 166 2.37 -0.82 -0.16
C ALA A 166 1.49 -1.49 -1.20
N LEU A 167 1.17 -0.79 -2.29
CA LEU A 167 0.37 -1.32 -3.39
C LEU A 167 1.09 -2.45 -4.14
N ALA A 168 2.39 -2.31 -4.41
CA ALA A 168 3.20 -3.39 -4.96
C ALA A 168 3.18 -4.63 -4.04
N GLY A 169 3.26 -4.42 -2.72
CA GLY A 169 3.14 -5.49 -1.74
C GLY A 169 1.78 -6.17 -1.73
N MET A 170 0.69 -5.43 -1.95
CA MET A 170 -0.64 -6.02 -2.09
C MET A 170 -0.74 -6.94 -3.30
N PHE A 171 -0.14 -6.54 -4.44
CA PHE A 171 -0.09 -7.39 -5.63
C PHE A 171 0.79 -8.61 -5.44
N SER A 172 1.90 -8.46 -4.71
CA SER A 172 2.76 -9.58 -4.35
C SER A 172 2.02 -10.58 -3.46
N LEU A 173 1.35 -10.09 -2.42
CA LEU A 173 0.56 -10.95 -1.52
C LEU A 173 -0.43 -11.79 -2.32
N ALA A 174 -1.10 -11.21 -3.32
CA ALA A 174 -2.01 -11.93 -4.22
C ALA A 174 -1.36 -13.15 -4.93
N ASP A 175 -0.04 -13.13 -5.16
CA ASP A 175 0.74 -14.18 -5.83
C ASP A 175 1.31 -15.21 -4.81
N GLU A 176 1.86 -14.76 -3.68
CA GLU A 176 2.39 -15.62 -2.61
C GLU A 176 1.32 -16.45 -1.91
N PHE A 177 0.06 -16.04 -2.04
CA PHE A 177 -1.09 -16.79 -1.55
C PHE A 177 -1.14 -18.23 -2.13
N THR A 178 -0.47 -18.56 -3.24
CA THR A 178 -0.25 -19.96 -3.64
C THR A 178 0.42 -20.87 -2.58
N ARG A 179 1.00 -20.32 -1.49
CA ARG A 179 1.66 -21.06 -0.41
C ARG A 179 1.06 -20.75 0.98
N PHE A 180 -0.15 -21.26 1.24
CA PHE A 180 -0.77 -21.15 2.56
C PHE A 180 -0.06 -22.06 3.60
N PRO A 181 0.16 -21.61 4.84
CA PRO A 181 0.72 -22.47 5.88
C PRO A 181 -0.22 -23.66 6.17
N PRO A 182 0.30 -24.89 6.36
CA PRO A 182 -0.52 -26.10 6.58
C PRO A 182 -1.48 -25.96 7.77
N ALA A 183 -1.05 -25.29 8.84
CA ALA A 183 -1.91 -25.04 9.99
C ALA A 183 -3.15 -24.19 9.65
N GLY A 184 -3.05 -23.30 8.66
CA GLY A 184 -4.18 -22.53 8.16
C GLY A 184 -5.11 -23.36 7.27
N SER A 185 -4.58 -24.32 6.50
CA SER A 185 -5.40 -25.25 5.72
C SER A 185 -6.24 -26.14 6.62
N ASP A 186 -5.64 -26.64 7.70
CA ASP A 186 -6.32 -27.53 8.65
C ASP A 186 -7.50 -26.83 9.36
N TRP A 187 -7.36 -25.53 9.64
CA TRP A 187 -8.44 -24.74 10.24
C TRP A 187 -9.65 -24.57 9.30
N TYR A 188 -9.39 -24.27 8.02
CA TYR A 188 -10.47 -24.13 7.05
C TYR A 188 -11.16 -25.46 6.78
N LEU A 189 -10.40 -26.56 6.73
CA LEU A 189 -10.95 -27.91 6.64
C LEU A 189 -11.80 -28.25 7.86
N ALA A 190 -11.36 -27.89 9.08
CA ALA A 190 -12.13 -28.10 10.30
C ALA A 190 -13.44 -27.30 10.35
N LEU A 191 -13.49 -26.14 9.68
CA LEU A 191 -14.71 -25.33 9.51
C LEU A 191 -15.58 -25.80 8.34
N GLY A 192 -15.19 -26.85 7.60
CA GLY A 192 -15.90 -27.33 6.42
C GLY A 192 -15.83 -26.37 5.23
N LEU A 193 -14.89 -25.42 5.23
CA LEU A 193 -14.69 -24.49 4.13
C LEU A 193 -13.76 -25.13 3.10
N ASN A 194 -14.10 -25.00 1.80
CA ASN A 194 -13.17 -25.35 0.74
C ASN A 194 -11.91 -24.48 0.88
N PHE A 195 -10.75 -25.14 0.98
CA PHE A 195 -9.45 -24.49 1.10
C PHE A 195 -9.27 -23.37 0.07
N GLN A 196 -9.61 -23.61 -1.20
CA GLN A 196 -9.48 -22.61 -2.26
C GLN A 196 -10.35 -21.36 -2.01
N SER A 197 -11.59 -21.53 -1.55
CA SER A 197 -12.51 -20.42 -1.29
C SER A 197 -12.09 -19.62 -0.06
N ALA A 198 -11.72 -20.31 1.01
CA ALA A 198 -11.20 -19.69 2.22
C ALA A 198 -9.90 -18.93 1.97
N HIS A 199 -9.06 -19.49 1.11
CA HIS A 199 -7.81 -18.93 0.66
C HIS A 199 -8.01 -17.62 -0.14
N GLN A 200 -8.93 -17.62 -1.11
CA GLN A 200 -9.33 -16.42 -1.84
C GLN A 200 -9.93 -15.35 -0.92
N LEU A 201 -10.79 -15.73 0.03
CA LEU A 201 -11.38 -14.82 1.01
C LEU A 201 -10.33 -14.14 1.87
N HIS A 202 -9.31 -14.88 2.31
CA HIS A 202 -8.21 -14.32 3.09
C HIS A 202 -7.39 -13.32 2.27
N GLY A 203 -7.05 -13.64 1.01
CA GLY A 203 -6.35 -12.72 0.12
C GLY A 203 -7.14 -11.44 -0.13
N LEU A 204 -8.45 -11.56 -0.41
CA LEU A 204 -9.36 -10.44 -0.54
C LEU A 204 -9.43 -9.60 0.74
N ALA A 205 -9.50 -10.23 1.91
CA ALA A 205 -9.52 -9.55 3.20
C ALA A 205 -8.22 -8.76 3.44
N MET A 206 -7.05 -9.32 3.10
CA MET A 206 -5.76 -8.65 3.24
C MET A 206 -5.63 -7.47 2.26
N VAL A 207 -6.02 -7.64 0.99
CA VAL A 207 -6.05 -6.56 0.00
C VAL A 207 -7.02 -5.46 0.44
N ALA A 208 -8.22 -5.82 0.92
CA ALA A 208 -9.19 -4.86 1.44
C ALA A 208 -8.65 -4.12 2.66
N PHE A 209 -8.05 -4.84 3.62
CA PHE A 209 -7.43 -4.25 4.81
C PHE A 209 -6.32 -3.27 4.44
N ALA A 210 -5.41 -3.67 3.56
CA ALA A 210 -4.30 -2.85 3.12
C ALA A 210 -4.78 -1.63 2.31
N THR A 211 -5.81 -1.80 1.48
CA THR A 211 -6.49 -0.71 0.77
C THR A 211 -7.12 0.29 1.74
N LEU A 212 -7.83 -0.19 2.76
CA LEU A 212 -8.43 0.65 3.80
C LEU A 212 -7.35 1.43 4.55
N TYR A 213 -6.20 0.80 4.87
CA TYR A 213 -5.07 1.47 5.51
C TYR A 213 -4.45 2.55 4.62
N CYS A 214 -4.21 2.27 3.35
CA CYS A 214 -3.71 3.25 2.38
C CYS A 214 -4.70 4.40 2.16
N GLY A 215 -6.00 4.09 2.11
CA GLY A 215 -7.08 5.07 2.02
C GLY A 215 -7.11 5.98 3.26
N LEU A 216 -7.07 5.40 4.46
CA LEU A 216 -7.00 6.15 5.71
C LEU A 216 -5.76 7.03 5.77
N ALA A 217 -4.58 6.49 5.43
CA ALA A 217 -3.34 7.25 5.38
C ALA A 217 -3.45 8.44 4.41
N SER A 218 -4.08 8.24 3.25
CA SER A 218 -4.31 9.29 2.26
C SER A 218 -5.26 10.37 2.76
N VAL A 219 -6.36 9.99 3.43
CA VAL A 219 -7.30 10.94 4.04
C VAL A 219 -6.65 11.73 5.18
N VAL A 220 -5.85 11.09 6.02
CA VAL A 220 -5.10 11.77 7.09
C VAL A 220 -4.08 12.74 6.49
N PHE A 221 -3.32 12.31 5.48
CA PHE A 221 -2.34 13.15 4.78
C PHE A 221 -3.01 14.39 4.20
N TRP A 222 -4.16 14.16 3.58
CA TRP A 222 -4.97 15.18 2.95
C TRP A 222 -5.45 16.24 3.94
N GLN A 223 -6.17 15.81 4.97
CA GLN A 223 -6.76 16.72 5.97
C GLN A 223 -5.69 17.47 6.75
N SER A 224 -4.49 16.89 6.83
CA SER A 224 -3.41 17.36 7.67
C SER A 224 -2.21 17.88 6.88
N ALA A 225 -2.38 18.14 5.58
CA ALA A 225 -1.35 18.60 4.65
C ALA A 225 -0.50 19.79 5.15
N GLY A 226 -1.12 20.69 5.92
CA GLY A 226 -0.46 21.85 6.53
C GLY A 226 0.14 21.60 7.92
N ASN A 227 -0.10 20.43 8.52
CA ASN A 227 0.35 20.07 9.87
C ASN A 227 1.39 18.94 9.79
N ARG A 228 2.61 19.21 10.30
CA ARG A 228 3.71 18.23 10.33
C ARG A 228 3.34 16.93 11.05
N ALA A 229 2.62 17.02 12.17
CA ALA A 229 2.19 15.83 12.92
C ALA A 229 1.24 14.98 12.07
N GLY A 230 0.34 15.66 11.37
CA GLY A 230 -0.54 15.13 10.33
C GLY A 230 0.14 14.27 9.28
N SER A 231 1.08 14.91 8.58
CA SER A 231 1.86 14.25 7.53
C SER A 231 2.70 13.09 8.08
N LEU A 232 3.24 13.23 9.30
CA LEU A 232 3.97 12.14 9.97
C LEU A 232 3.06 10.94 10.28
N ALA A 233 1.84 11.17 10.76
CA ALA A 233 0.89 10.10 11.03
C ALA A 233 0.49 9.35 9.76
N ALA A 234 0.21 10.10 8.68
CA ALA A 234 -0.09 9.51 7.39
C ALA A 234 1.10 8.71 6.83
N LEU A 235 2.32 9.26 6.95
CA LEU A 235 3.53 8.56 6.55
C LEU A 235 3.72 7.29 7.40
N ALA A 236 3.49 7.34 8.71
CA ALA A 236 3.57 6.19 9.59
C ALA A 236 2.63 5.06 9.15
N LEU A 237 1.37 5.40 8.84
CA LEU A 237 0.37 4.44 8.37
C LEU A 237 0.76 3.82 7.03
N VAL A 238 1.25 4.62 6.08
CA VAL A 238 1.58 4.14 4.74
C VAL A 238 2.90 3.35 4.73
N VAL A 239 3.88 3.74 5.55
CA VAL A 239 5.13 2.97 5.75
C VAL A 239 4.83 1.66 6.46
N LEU A 240 3.92 1.64 7.45
CA LEU A 240 3.47 0.39 8.05
C LEU A 240 2.79 -0.50 7.01
N ALA A 241 1.89 0.06 6.19
CA ALA A 241 1.27 -0.68 5.09
C ALA A 241 2.32 -1.27 4.13
N ALA A 242 3.35 -0.49 3.78
CA ALA A 242 4.49 -0.96 3.00
C ALA A 242 5.34 -2.01 3.72
N GLY A 243 5.40 -2.01 5.05
CA GLY A 243 6.11 -3.00 5.85
C GLY A 243 5.48 -4.40 5.82
N TRP A 244 4.25 -4.52 5.33
CA TRP A 244 3.62 -5.80 5.03
C TRP A 244 4.11 -6.40 3.71
N PHE A 245 4.88 -5.66 2.92
CA PHE A 245 5.66 -6.20 1.80
C PHE A 245 6.57 -7.31 2.34
N ARG A 246 6.36 -8.55 1.88
CA ARG A 246 7.30 -9.65 2.10
C ARG A 246 8.36 -9.64 0.99
N ALA A 247 9.54 -10.17 1.30
CA ALA A 247 10.61 -10.37 0.32
C ALA A 247 10.18 -11.47 -0.67
N GLU A 248 9.44 -11.08 -1.69
CA GLU A 248 8.71 -12.00 -2.57
C GLU A 248 9.47 -12.36 -3.86
N PRO A 249 9.02 -13.38 -4.64
CA PRO A 249 9.74 -13.94 -5.79
C PRO A 249 10.22 -12.90 -6.80
N LEU A 250 9.36 -11.92 -7.11
CA LEU A 250 9.65 -10.80 -8.02
C LEU A 250 10.90 -10.02 -7.60
N THR A 251 11.07 -9.83 -6.29
CA THR A 251 12.25 -9.17 -5.73
C THR A 251 13.31 -10.17 -5.28
N ALA A 252 12.99 -11.44 -5.08
CA ALA A 252 13.91 -12.47 -4.60
C ALA A 252 15.10 -12.61 -5.54
N GLY A 253 14.90 -12.54 -6.86
CA GLY A 253 16.00 -12.56 -7.83
C GLY A 253 16.97 -11.39 -7.68
N VAL A 254 16.48 -10.20 -7.30
CA VAL A 254 17.31 -9.00 -7.08
C VAL A 254 17.91 -9.00 -5.66
N MET A 255 17.11 -9.35 -4.67
CA MET A 255 17.47 -9.45 -3.25
C MET A 255 18.50 -10.55 -2.99
N THR A 256 18.45 -11.65 -3.75
CA THR A 256 19.50 -12.69 -3.65
C THR A 256 20.85 -12.16 -4.10
N ARG A 257 20.90 -11.30 -5.13
CA ARG A 257 22.12 -10.70 -5.69
C ARG A 257 22.65 -9.51 -4.88
N LEU A 258 21.78 -8.80 -4.16
CA LEU A 258 22.15 -7.64 -3.35
C LEU A 258 21.74 -7.85 -1.88
N PRO A 259 22.66 -8.31 -1.01
CA PRO A 259 22.37 -8.61 0.40
C PRO A 259 21.71 -7.45 1.15
N LEU A 260 22.07 -6.21 0.79
CA LEU A 260 21.55 -4.98 1.40
C LEU A 260 20.07 -4.74 1.08
N VAL A 261 19.55 -5.31 -0.02
CA VAL A 261 18.12 -5.20 -0.38
C VAL A 261 17.28 -6.22 0.39
N ARG A 262 17.87 -7.32 0.89
CA ARG A 262 17.15 -8.32 1.72
C ARG A 262 16.62 -7.73 3.02
N SER A 263 17.35 -6.78 3.61
CA SER A 263 16.94 -6.11 4.84
C SER A 263 15.92 -5.00 4.61
N LEU A 264 15.63 -4.62 3.35
CA LEU A 264 14.76 -3.50 3.03
C LEU A 264 13.33 -3.67 3.56
N PRO A 265 12.64 -4.81 3.37
CA PRO A 265 11.29 -4.99 3.91
C PRO A 265 11.26 -4.91 5.44
N ALA A 266 12.26 -5.49 6.10
CA ALA A 266 12.41 -5.41 7.53
C ALA A 266 12.62 -3.95 7.98
N LEU A 267 13.50 -3.21 7.33
CA LEU A 267 13.75 -1.78 7.57
C LEU A 267 12.49 -0.93 7.38
N VAL A 268 11.72 -1.18 6.32
CA VAL A 268 10.45 -0.50 6.08
C VAL A 268 9.46 -0.79 7.20
N ARG A 269 9.33 -2.06 7.62
CA ARG A 269 8.44 -2.45 8.73
C ARG A 269 8.86 -1.81 10.06
N ALA A 270 10.15 -1.88 10.41
CA ALA A 270 10.70 -1.27 11.61
C ALA A 270 10.53 0.26 11.59
N GLY A 271 10.78 0.89 10.43
CA GLY A 271 10.53 2.31 10.22
C GLY A 271 9.06 2.69 10.40
N GLY A 272 8.14 1.87 9.88
CA GLY A 272 6.69 2.06 10.04
C GLY A 272 6.25 1.96 11.50
N LEU A 273 6.74 0.96 12.23
CA LEU A 273 6.49 0.81 13.67
C LEU A 273 7.07 1.98 14.46
N ALA A 274 8.32 2.38 14.20
CA ALA A 274 8.95 3.52 14.86
C ALA A 274 8.17 4.82 14.61
N LEU A 275 7.70 5.04 13.37
CA LEU A 275 6.87 6.19 13.02
C LEU A 275 5.50 6.15 13.70
N ILE A 276 4.91 4.97 13.94
CA ILE A 276 3.66 4.83 14.69
C ILE A 276 3.86 5.23 16.15
N VAL A 277 4.90 4.73 16.83
CA VAL A 277 5.20 5.17 18.20
C VAL A 277 5.45 6.66 18.23
N LEU A 278 6.26 7.16 17.30
CA LEU A 278 6.55 8.58 17.20
C LEU A 278 5.23 9.36 17.08
N THR A 279 4.33 8.93 16.22
CA THR A 279 3.00 9.55 16.05
C THR A 279 2.20 9.51 17.34
N MET A 280 2.08 8.36 18.00
CA MET A 280 1.34 8.21 19.27
C MET A 280 1.91 9.08 20.40
N VAL A 281 3.22 9.29 20.40
CA VAL A 281 3.91 10.08 21.42
C VAL A 281 3.89 11.57 21.11
N VAL A 282 3.98 11.96 19.84
CA VAL A 282 4.17 13.35 19.40
C VAL A 282 2.84 14.06 19.15
N TRP A 283 1.80 13.33 18.77
CA TRP A 283 0.50 13.89 18.37
C TRP A 283 -0.24 14.60 19.51
N PRO A 284 -0.97 15.70 19.25
CA PRO A 284 -1.05 16.46 17.98
C PRO A 284 0.06 17.52 17.81
N ASP A 285 0.78 17.85 18.88
CA ASP A 285 1.51 19.13 18.97
C ASP A 285 2.98 19.10 18.55
N GLY A 286 3.51 17.94 18.17
CA GLY A 286 4.94 17.86 17.83
C GLY A 286 5.86 17.67 19.04
N ARG A 287 5.33 17.73 20.27
CA ARG A 287 6.14 17.70 21.51
C ARG A 287 6.22 16.28 22.08
N LEU A 288 7.30 15.97 22.80
CA LEU A 288 7.48 14.70 23.52
C LEU A 288 7.18 14.90 25.02
N GLU A 289 5.90 14.88 25.34
CA GLU A 289 5.34 14.97 26.70
C GLU A 289 4.39 13.81 26.99
N PRO A 290 4.39 13.27 28.22
CA PRO A 290 5.31 13.55 29.34
C PRO A 290 6.74 13.01 29.12
N GLY A 291 7.72 13.45 29.93
CA GLY A 291 9.15 13.17 29.71
C GLY A 291 9.54 11.68 29.60
N TRP A 292 8.80 10.76 30.25
CA TRP A 292 9.04 9.32 30.14
C TRP A 292 8.84 8.80 28.70
N THR A 293 8.00 9.46 27.90
CA THR A 293 7.74 9.06 26.52
C THR A 293 8.97 9.18 25.62
N LYS A 294 9.90 10.09 25.94
CA LYS A 294 11.20 10.18 25.27
C LYS A 294 12.01 8.91 25.47
N VAL A 295 12.10 8.46 26.72
CA VAL A 295 12.83 7.24 27.09
C VAL A 295 12.17 6.03 26.45
N ALA A 296 10.84 5.90 26.56
CA ALA A 296 10.10 4.81 25.93
C ALA A 296 10.32 4.78 24.40
N PHE A 297 10.26 5.94 23.73
CA PHE A 297 10.53 6.03 22.30
C PHE A 297 11.94 5.58 21.93
N VAL A 298 12.97 6.02 22.66
CA VAL A 298 14.36 5.59 22.44
C VAL A 298 14.50 4.08 22.65
N VAL A 299 13.92 3.54 23.73
CA VAL A 299 13.93 2.09 24.01
C VAL A 299 13.26 1.32 22.88
N TRP A 300 12.10 1.76 22.39
CA TRP A 300 11.42 1.10 21.28
C TRP A 300 12.20 1.19 19.96
N CYS A 301 12.83 2.33 19.67
CA CYS A 301 13.68 2.48 18.49
C CYS A 301 14.92 1.58 18.56
N LEU A 302 15.59 1.51 19.71
CA LEU A 302 16.71 0.61 19.93
C LEU A 302 16.29 -0.86 19.83
N TRP A 303 15.12 -1.20 20.38
CA TRP A 303 14.53 -2.53 20.27
C TRP A 303 14.24 -2.89 18.81
N LEU A 304 13.60 -2.01 18.04
CA LEU A 304 13.33 -2.22 16.62
C LEU A 304 14.62 -2.34 15.80
N ALA A 305 15.65 -1.55 16.12
CA ALA A 305 16.97 -1.65 15.50
C ALA A 305 17.68 -2.97 15.83
N ALA A 306 17.61 -3.41 17.09
CA ALA A 306 18.17 -4.70 17.50
C ALA A 306 17.45 -5.87 16.83
N TRP A 307 16.12 -5.78 16.68
CA TRP A 307 15.30 -6.75 15.96
C TRP A 307 15.66 -6.86 14.47
N LEU A 308 16.08 -5.76 13.85
CA LEU A 308 16.60 -5.75 12.48
C LEU A 308 17.99 -6.40 12.36
N ALA A 309 18.90 -6.09 13.29
CA ALA A 309 20.29 -6.52 13.22
C ALA A 309 20.45 -8.01 13.56
N THR A 310 19.70 -8.46 14.54
CA THR A 310 19.68 -9.85 15.00
C THR A 310 18.24 -10.24 15.17
N PRO A 311 17.69 -11.15 14.34
CA PRO A 311 16.39 -11.72 14.65
C PRO A 311 16.55 -12.45 15.98
N LEU A 312 16.13 -11.81 17.08
CA LEU A 312 16.22 -12.26 18.48
C LEU A 312 15.48 -13.60 18.76
N ARG A 313 15.00 -14.26 17.70
CA ARG A 313 14.38 -15.58 17.65
C ARG A 313 15.18 -16.64 18.42
N SER A 314 16.51 -16.56 18.42
CA SER A 314 17.35 -17.57 19.07
C SER A 314 17.48 -17.40 20.57
N VAL A 315 17.13 -16.22 21.11
CA VAL A 315 17.45 -15.85 22.49
C VAL A 315 16.20 -15.73 23.36
N LEU A 316 15.06 -15.36 22.77
CA LEU A 316 13.83 -15.10 23.52
C LEU A 316 12.81 -16.25 23.41
N PRO A 317 12.05 -16.52 24.48
CA PRO A 317 10.97 -17.51 24.45
C PRO A 317 9.85 -17.07 23.49
N GLU A 318 9.08 -18.04 22.98
CA GLU A 318 8.06 -17.81 21.93
C GLU A 318 6.99 -16.77 22.30
N TRP A 319 6.71 -16.58 23.59
CA TRP A 319 5.74 -15.61 24.09
C TRP A 319 6.29 -14.17 24.20
N ALA A 320 7.61 -13.98 24.21
CA ALA A 320 8.21 -12.68 24.45
C ALA A 320 7.83 -11.62 23.39
N PRO A 321 7.77 -11.93 22.08
CA PRO A 321 7.35 -10.95 21.07
C PRO A 321 5.92 -10.44 21.30
N LEU A 322 5.01 -11.28 21.82
CA LEU A 322 3.65 -10.86 22.17
C LEU A 322 3.67 -9.83 23.30
N VAL A 323 4.38 -10.12 24.39
CA VAL A 323 4.48 -9.22 25.54
C VAL A 323 5.10 -7.89 25.12
N LEU A 324 6.11 -7.92 24.26
CA LEU A 324 6.76 -6.72 23.75
C LEU A 324 5.85 -5.91 22.81
N ALA A 325 5.10 -6.57 21.92
CA ALA A 325 4.10 -5.90 21.09
C ALA A 325 2.98 -5.29 21.95
N ALA A 326 2.51 -5.99 22.98
CA ALA A 326 1.52 -5.49 23.92
C ALA A 326 2.04 -4.25 24.66
N ALA A 327 3.26 -4.32 25.20
CA ALA A 327 3.90 -3.20 25.88
C ALA A 327 4.11 -2.00 24.93
N PHE A 328 4.47 -2.25 23.67
CA PHE A 328 4.63 -1.25 22.64
C PHE A 328 3.32 -0.49 22.40
N TYR A 329 2.23 -1.18 22.08
CA TYR A 329 0.93 -0.55 21.85
C TYR A 329 0.37 0.11 23.11
N ALA A 330 0.49 -0.55 24.26
CA ALA A 330 0.04 -0.01 25.54
C ALA A 330 0.75 1.31 25.87
N SER A 331 2.07 1.40 25.67
CA SER A 331 2.83 2.63 25.93
C SER A 331 2.35 3.81 25.07
N GLY A 332 2.07 3.57 23.78
CA GLY A 332 1.52 4.57 22.87
C GLY A 332 0.10 5.00 23.24
N LEU A 333 -0.76 4.05 23.59
CA LEU A 333 -2.15 4.33 24.00
C LEU A 333 -2.21 5.08 25.32
N VAL A 334 -1.38 4.72 26.31
CA VAL A 334 -1.27 5.45 27.58
C VAL A 334 -0.79 6.88 27.35
N SER A 335 0.18 7.09 26.45
CA SER A 335 0.63 8.44 26.07
C SER A 335 -0.53 9.28 25.50
N LEU A 336 -1.26 8.75 24.53
CA LEU A 336 -2.42 9.43 23.93
C LEU A 336 -3.53 9.69 24.96
N ALA A 337 -3.80 8.74 25.86
CA ALA A 337 -4.83 8.85 26.88
C ALA A 337 -4.48 9.95 27.91
N LEU A 338 -3.25 9.98 28.40
CA LEU A 338 -2.77 11.00 29.33
C LEU A 338 -2.84 12.41 28.72
N ARG A 339 -2.52 12.54 27.43
CA ARG A 339 -2.64 13.83 26.71
C ARG A 339 -4.07 14.27 26.54
N SER A 340 -4.96 13.37 26.16
CA SER A 340 -6.39 13.67 25.99
C SER A 340 -7.04 14.23 27.26
N ARG A 341 -6.50 13.88 28.44
CA ARG A 341 -6.94 14.40 29.74
C ARG A 341 -6.38 15.79 30.07
N ARG A 342 -5.18 16.14 29.58
CA ARG A 342 -4.52 17.42 29.89
C ARG A 342 -5.00 18.57 29.01
N VAL A 343 -5.29 18.32 27.74
CA VAL A 343 -5.63 19.38 26.77
C VAL A 343 -7.04 19.18 26.23
N SER A 344 -8.02 19.80 26.90
CA SER A 344 -9.45 19.65 26.58
C SER A 344 -9.80 20.09 25.15
N SER A 345 -9.11 21.10 24.62
CA SER A 345 -9.31 21.62 23.25
C SER A 345 -8.92 20.62 22.16
N GLN A 346 -7.99 19.70 22.44
CA GLN A 346 -7.51 18.69 21.51
C GLN A 346 -8.22 17.34 21.63
N ARG A 347 -9.06 17.18 22.64
CA ARG A 347 -9.74 15.91 22.92
C ARG A 347 -10.52 15.37 21.72
N ARG A 348 -11.16 16.26 20.95
CA ARG A 348 -11.88 15.90 19.72
C ARG A 348 -10.97 15.32 18.62
N GLN A 349 -9.71 15.77 18.55
CA GLN A 349 -8.74 15.26 17.57
C GLN A 349 -8.06 13.96 18.03
N ILE A 350 -7.85 13.79 19.34
CA ILE A 350 -7.16 12.62 19.92
C ILE A 350 -8.10 11.42 20.05
N ALA A 351 -9.39 11.62 20.35
CA ALA A 351 -10.36 10.55 20.54
C ALA A 351 -10.43 9.52 19.39
N PRO A 352 -10.55 9.90 18.10
CA PRO A 352 -10.60 8.92 17.02
C PRO A 352 -9.30 8.14 16.87
N LEU A 353 -8.15 8.75 17.17
CA LEU A 353 -6.86 8.06 17.14
C LEU A 353 -6.73 7.05 18.27
N LEU A 354 -7.19 7.39 19.49
CA LEU A 354 -7.23 6.46 20.62
C LEU A 354 -8.08 5.23 20.30
N VAL A 355 -9.26 5.44 19.71
CA VAL A 355 -10.15 4.34 19.30
C VAL A 355 -9.52 3.53 18.18
N GLY A 356 -9.03 4.18 17.13
CA GLY A 356 -8.44 3.51 15.96
C GLY A 356 -7.20 2.68 16.32
N PHE A 357 -6.23 3.29 17.01
CA PHE A 357 -5.05 2.57 17.47
C PHE A 357 -5.35 1.54 18.57
N GLY A 358 -6.33 1.81 19.43
CA GLY A 358 -6.77 0.89 20.48
C GLY A 358 -7.36 -0.38 19.89
N LEU A 359 -8.28 -0.24 18.94
CA LEU A 359 -8.88 -1.36 18.21
C LEU A 359 -7.83 -2.12 17.40
N ALA A 360 -6.93 -1.42 16.71
CA ALA A 360 -5.84 -2.06 15.96
C ALA A 360 -4.92 -2.87 16.87
N GLY A 361 -4.49 -2.29 18.01
CA GLY A 361 -3.67 -2.98 19.00
C GLY A 361 -4.40 -4.19 19.60
N ALA A 362 -5.68 -4.05 19.96
CA ALA A 362 -6.49 -5.15 20.49
C ALA A 362 -6.67 -6.28 19.48
N LEU A 363 -6.91 -5.96 18.20
CA LEU A 363 -7.03 -6.94 17.14
C LEU A 363 -5.72 -7.71 16.94
N VAL A 364 -4.58 -7.01 16.88
CA VAL A 364 -3.26 -7.65 16.79
C VAL A 364 -3.05 -8.58 17.97
N LEU A 365 -3.32 -8.13 19.20
CA LEU A 365 -3.17 -8.97 20.40
C LEU A 365 -4.10 -10.20 20.36
N ALA A 366 -5.36 -10.03 19.94
CA ALA A 366 -6.31 -11.13 19.83
C ALA A 366 -5.85 -12.18 18.81
N LEU A 367 -5.35 -11.76 17.65
CA LEU A 367 -4.80 -12.66 16.63
C LEU A 367 -3.59 -13.43 17.16
N TRP A 368 -2.72 -12.78 17.93
CA TRP A 368 -1.56 -13.43 18.55
C TRP A 368 -1.94 -14.41 19.65
N VAL A 369 -2.90 -14.06 20.52
CA VAL A 369 -3.40 -14.97 21.55
C VAL A 369 -4.06 -16.19 20.91
N ALA A 370 -4.85 -15.98 19.85
CA ALA A 370 -5.44 -17.08 19.10
C ALA A 370 -4.37 -18.02 18.53
N ALA A 371 -3.25 -17.48 18.02
CA ALA A 371 -2.13 -18.27 17.52
C ALA A 371 -1.42 -19.06 18.64
N LEU A 372 -1.31 -18.52 19.85
CA LEU A 372 -0.68 -19.19 21.00
C LEU A 372 -1.52 -20.31 21.62
N VAL A 373 -2.85 -20.14 21.62
CA VAL A 373 -3.78 -21.06 22.30
C VAL A 373 -4.13 -22.28 21.43
N GLN A 374 -3.90 -22.21 20.12
CA GLN A 374 -4.22 -23.29 19.19
C GLN A 374 -3.21 -24.46 19.28
N PRO A 375 -3.63 -25.68 19.66
CA PRO A 375 -2.77 -26.86 19.65
C PRO A 375 -2.33 -27.19 18.22
N GLY A 376 -1.02 -27.30 17.98
CA GLY A 376 -0.46 -27.63 16.65
C GLY A 376 -0.08 -26.42 15.79
N LEU A 377 -0.60 -25.24 16.12
CA LEU A 377 -0.11 -23.97 15.59
C LEU A 377 1.13 -23.56 16.36
N ARG A 378 2.31 -23.94 15.86
CA ARG A 378 3.54 -23.34 16.38
C ARG A 378 3.46 -21.86 16.03
N VAL A 379 3.50 -20.99 17.05
CA VAL A 379 3.58 -19.51 16.93
C VAL A 379 4.59 -19.09 15.85
N ARG A 380 5.66 -19.89 15.72
CA ARG A 380 6.69 -19.83 14.70
C ARG A 380 6.15 -19.74 13.26
N ASP A 381 5.09 -20.47 12.92
CA ASP A 381 4.63 -20.65 11.53
C ASP A 381 3.68 -19.53 11.07
N VAL A 382 2.92 -18.92 12.00
CA VAL A 382 1.94 -17.86 11.67
C VAL A 382 2.57 -16.47 11.66
N LEU A 383 3.48 -16.20 12.59
CA LEU A 383 3.86 -14.82 12.91
C LEU A 383 5.17 -14.40 12.25
N LEU A 384 5.97 -15.37 11.80
CA LEU A 384 7.37 -15.17 11.47
C LEU A 384 7.81 -16.17 10.37
N PRO A 385 7.34 -15.99 9.11
CA PRO A 385 7.72 -16.87 8.00
C PRO A 385 9.24 -17.08 7.98
N GLU A 386 9.68 -18.30 7.71
CA GLU A 386 11.06 -18.76 7.87
C GLU A 386 12.08 -18.09 6.92
N THR A 387 11.63 -17.21 6.03
CA THR A 387 12.45 -16.65 4.96
C THR A 387 12.79 -15.18 5.22
N LEU A 388 13.91 -14.95 5.92
CA LEU A 388 14.75 -13.75 5.79
C LEU A 388 16.16 -14.17 5.40
#